data_AF-A0A8T0UJU8-F1
#
_entry.id   AF-A0A8T0UJU8-F1
#
_cell.length_a   1.000
_cell.length_b   1.000
_cell.length_c   1.000
_cell.angle_alpha   90.00
_cell.angle_beta   90.00
_cell.angle_gamma   90.00
#
_symmetry.space_group_name_H-M   'P 1'
#
loop_
_entity.id
_entity.type
_entity.pdbx_description
1 polymer ?
#
loop_
_entity_poly.entity_id
_entity_poly.type
_entity_poly.pdbx_seq_one_letter_code
_entity_poly.pdbx_strand_id
1 'polypeptide(L)'
;MESPASVAAEYDPKTDPKQRPAKSNDPGWEYGYWADPKDRYKVTCKLCDKKVPGGIKRFKQHLAGGFGDVVNCPESSPALKKKMKDYLDSNKRRRPLFLGEEENAEEVQEEEDVVEVGQEAANSGTTAQSQVASVGSSGAAAQSQVKVPSSGTAAKRRQSTLQFKAAPASKAKANPNDTKKSVKAMFRRTHEEIVDERRSGRFQKTIQNCMRTDEERHYVDVQWALFFYECGVPFHAAAARQFEVALEATAQYGSGYEPPSQHKLREPLLWECVGLTSKMRVDHERAWKHYGCTLMSDGWTDMKGRHLINFLVNSPEGTYFLESVDASGEVHDAHMLADLLEKRIEGIGKDKVVQIITDNGANYKAVGKLLMDRIPTIFWSPCAAHCLDLMLEDIGKIKEFKRTIARAKGVANFIYRHGKILSLMREKTRDAEIVRPGATRFATSYLSLKSLHKLMEGVKALFTCPEWYASNLSKTKVGERVYNTVLSIEFWNAVEDCLRASAPLLIVLRAADGDEKPAMPEVAALMTEAKEQIKKSFGTQNKKGLLKKILDIIERRWLKQMDHPLYGLHSI
;
A
#
# COMPACT_ATOMS: atom_id res chain seq x y z
N MET A 1 -31.54 -15.39 -79.37
CA MET A 1 -30.77 -16.39 -78.62
C MET A 1 -30.75 -15.95 -77.18
N GLU A 2 -31.70 -16.43 -76.39
CA GLU A 2 -31.69 -16.23 -74.93
C GLU A 2 -30.65 -17.20 -74.34
N SER A 3 -29.61 -16.64 -73.73
CA SER A 3 -28.56 -17.37 -73.04
C SER A 3 -29.02 -17.77 -71.63
N PRO A 4 -28.61 -18.94 -71.11
CA PRO A 4 -29.15 -19.48 -69.87
C PRO A 4 -28.53 -18.82 -68.63
N ALA A 5 -29.38 -18.61 -67.62
CA ALA A 5 -29.01 -18.11 -66.30
C ALA A 5 -28.09 -19.10 -65.57
N SER A 6 -26.88 -18.65 -65.21
CA SER A 6 -26.04 -19.34 -64.21
C SER A 6 -26.54 -18.97 -62.82
N VAL A 7 -27.09 -19.94 -62.11
CA VAL A 7 -27.47 -19.83 -60.69
C VAL A 7 -26.19 -19.62 -59.86
N ALA A 8 -25.94 -18.39 -59.42
CA ALA A 8 -24.93 -18.11 -58.40
C ALA A 8 -25.47 -18.63 -57.06
N ALA A 9 -24.76 -19.58 -56.44
CA ALA A 9 -25.09 -20.02 -55.09
C ALA A 9 -25.07 -18.81 -54.15
N GLU A 10 -26.21 -18.51 -53.52
CA GLU A 10 -26.33 -17.44 -52.52
C GLU A 10 -25.30 -17.67 -51.41
N TYR A 11 -24.40 -16.70 -51.21
CA TYR A 11 -23.42 -16.72 -50.13
C TYR A 11 -24.14 -16.61 -48.79
N ASP A 12 -24.12 -17.68 -47.99
CA ASP A 12 -24.67 -17.67 -46.62
C ASP A 12 -23.56 -17.38 -45.59
N PRO A 13 -23.49 -16.16 -45.03
CA PRO A 13 -22.50 -15.79 -44.02
C PRO A 13 -22.63 -16.58 -42.71
N LYS A 14 -23.72 -17.33 -42.46
CA LYS A 14 -23.88 -18.17 -41.27
C LYS A 14 -22.98 -19.42 -41.30
N THR A 15 -22.50 -19.81 -42.47
CA THR A 15 -21.70 -21.02 -42.69
C THR A 15 -20.19 -20.74 -42.92
N ASP A 16 -19.81 -19.48 -43.12
CA ASP A 16 -18.40 -19.10 -43.36
C ASP A 16 -17.54 -19.22 -42.07
N PRO A 17 -16.51 -20.09 -42.07
CA PRO A 17 -15.59 -20.27 -40.93
C PRO A 17 -14.84 -18.98 -40.54
N LYS A 18 -14.70 -18.01 -41.45
CA LYS A 18 -14.01 -16.73 -41.19
C LYS A 18 -14.86 -15.75 -40.37
N GLN A 19 -16.16 -16.00 -40.22
CA GLN A 19 -17.09 -15.17 -39.45
C GLN A 19 -17.12 -15.52 -37.95
N ARG A 20 -16.18 -16.34 -37.47
CA ARG A 20 -15.99 -16.66 -36.05
C ARG A 20 -14.49 -16.80 -35.73
N PRO A 21 -14.07 -16.75 -34.44
CA PRO A 21 -12.67 -16.92 -34.10
C PRO A 21 -12.17 -18.35 -34.41
N ALA A 22 -11.03 -18.46 -35.10
CA ALA A 22 -10.48 -19.75 -35.57
C ALA A 22 -10.08 -20.75 -34.46
N LYS A 23 -9.92 -20.31 -33.20
CA LYS A 23 -9.44 -21.12 -32.07
C LYS A 23 -10.32 -21.01 -30.80
N SER A 24 -11.61 -20.69 -30.93
CA SER A 24 -12.48 -20.55 -29.75
C SER A 24 -13.29 -21.81 -29.46
N ASN A 25 -13.13 -22.36 -28.26
CA ASN A 25 -13.96 -23.46 -27.72
C ASN A 25 -15.23 -22.94 -27.01
N ASP A 26 -15.60 -21.67 -27.20
CA ASP A 26 -16.76 -21.10 -26.53
C ASP A 26 -18.07 -21.58 -27.20
N PRO A 27 -18.99 -22.23 -26.46
CA PRO A 27 -20.20 -22.81 -27.05
C PRO A 27 -21.14 -21.76 -27.66
N GLY A 28 -20.96 -20.47 -27.33
CA GLY A 28 -21.73 -19.39 -27.96
C GLY A 28 -21.51 -19.30 -29.48
N TRP A 29 -20.33 -19.68 -30.00
CA TRP A 29 -20.02 -19.59 -31.43
C TRP A 29 -20.66 -20.70 -32.28
N GLU A 30 -21.29 -21.69 -31.66
CA GLU A 30 -22.14 -22.66 -32.34
C GLU A 30 -23.38 -21.96 -32.93
N TYR A 31 -23.90 -20.94 -32.22
CA TYR A 31 -25.14 -20.23 -32.53
C TYR A 31 -24.95 -18.76 -32.91
N GLY A 32 -23.73 -18.24 -32.83
CA GLY A 32 -23.37 -16.86 -33.12
C GLY A 32 -22.31 -16.74 -34.21
N TYR A 33 -22.35 -15.65 -34.97
CA TYR A 33 -21.33 -15.31 -35.97
C TYR A 33 -21.20 -13.78 -36.10
N TRP A 34 -20.08 -13.32 -36.62
CA TRP A 34 -19.91 -11.92 -37.02
C TRP A 34 -20.57 -11.71 -38.38
N ALA A 35 -21.46 -10.72 -38.49
CA ALA A 35 -21.99 -10.35 -39.81
C ALA A 35 -20.98 -9.48 -40.59
N ASP A 36 -20.11 -8.77 -39.86
CA ASP A 36 -18.99 -8.01 -40.40
C ASP A 36 -17.72 -8.38 -39.61
N PRO A 37 -16.70 -9.01 -40.25
CA PRO A 37 -15.43 -9.35 -39.62
C PRO A 37 -14.66 -8.16 -39.01
N LYS A 38 -14.98 -6.92 -39.43
CA LYS A 38 -14.39 -5.69 -38.89
C LYS A 38 -15.08 -5.22 -37.60
N ASP A 39 -16.36 -5.53 -37.40
CA ASP A 39 -17.12 -5.19 -36.18
C ASP A 39 -17.31 -6.43 -35.28
N ARG A 40 -16.20 -6.89 -34.71
CA ARG A 40 -16.17 -8.11 -33.86
C ARG A 40 -16.89 -7.94 -32.51
N TYR A 41 -17.30 -6.72 -32.19
CA TYR A 41 -18.00 -6.39 -30.95
C TYR A 41 -19.49 -6.78 -31.00
N LYS A 42 -20.07 -6.94 -32.20
CA LYS A 42 -21.47 -7.32 -32.40
C LYS A 42 -21.55 -8.76 -32.91
N VAL A 43 -22.27 -9.61 -32.17
CA VAL A 43 -22.49 -11.01 -32.56
C VAL A 43 -23.93 -11.19 -33.02
N THR A 44 -24.12 -11.77 -34.20
CA THR A 44 -25.43 -12.03 -34.80
C THR A 44 -25.90 -13.42 -34.43
N CYS A 45 -27.15 -13.53 -33.98
CA CYS A 45 -27.79 -14.79 -33.63
C CYS A 45 -28.20 -15.56 -34.88
N LYS A 46 -27.78 -16.83 -35.03
CA LYS A 46 -28.23 -17.69 -36.13
C LYS A 46 -29.71 -18.07 -36.05
N LEU A 47 -30.30 -18.01 -34.85
CA LEU A 47 -31.67 -18.46 -34.56
C LEU A 47 -32.73 -17.39 -34.80
N CYS A 48 -32.42 -16.12 -34.50
CA CYS A 48 -33.39 -15.02 -34.61
C CYS A 48 -32.85 -13.79 -35.35
N ASP A 49 -31.67 -13.91 -35.97
CA ASP A 49 -30.97 -12.88 -36.76
C ASP A 49 -30.69 -11.55 -36.03
N LYS A 50 -30.89 -11.53 -34.71
CA LYS A 50 -30.65 -10.36 -33.88
C LYS A 50 -29.15 -10.12 -33.69
N LYS A 51 -28.72 -8.87 -33.92
CA LYS A 51 -27.36 -8.39 -33.62
C LYS A 51 -27.26 -7.97 -32.15
N VAL A 52 -26.41 -8.65 -31.39
CA VAL A 52 -26.19 -8.41 -29.96
C VAL A 52 -24.86 -7.65 -29.75
N PRO A 53 -24.89 -6.38 -29.30
CA PRO A 53 -23.68 -5.60 -29.03
C PRO A 53 -23.10 -5.94 -27.65
N GLY A 54 -21.80 -6.22 -27.54
CA GLY A 54 -21.17 -6.61 -26.26
C GLY A 54 -20.40 -7.93 -26.29
N GLY A 55 -20.09 -8.42 -27.48
CA GLY A 55 -19.31 -9.64 -27.70
C GLY A 55 -20.02 -10.93 -27.27
N ILE A 56 -19.26 -12.03 -27.30
CA ILE A 56 -19.79 -13.40 -27.14
C ILE A 56 -20.44 -13.66 -25.77
N LYS A 57 -20.00 -12.95 -24.72
CA LYS A 57 -20.57 -13.10 -23.38
C LYS A 57 -22.00 -12.60 -23.32
N ARG A 58 -22.28 -11.41 -23.85
CA ARG A 58 -23.65 -10.86 -23.90
C ARG A 58 -24.53 -11.65 -24.85
N PHE A 59 -23.94 -12.18 -25.93
CA PHE A 59 -24.63 -13.10 -26.82
C PHE A 59 -25.13 -14.37 -26.12
N LYS A 60 -24.33 -14.98 -25.23
CA LYS A 60 -24.80 -16.11 -24.41
C LYS A 60 -25.91 -15.75 -23.44
N GLN A 61 -25.91 -14.51 -22.90
CA GLN A 61 -27.02 -14.02 -22.07
C GLN A 61 -28.33 -13.90 -22.86
N HIS A 62 -28.24 -13.49 -24.15
CA HIS A 62 -29.37 -13.47 -25.07
C HIS A 62 -29.94 -14.89 -25.29
N LEU A 63 -29.09 -15.91 -25.45
CA LEU A 63 -29.52 -17.30 -25.60
C LEU A 63 -30.05 -17.93 -24.31
N ALA A 64 -29.47 -17.60 -23.15
CA ALA A 64 -29.86 -18.13 -21.85
C ALA A 64 -31.16 -17.52 -21.30
N GLY A 65 -31.40 -16.23 -21.54
CA GLY A 65 -32.52 -15.48 -20.96
C GLY A 65 -32.35 -15.18 -19.46
N GLY A 66 -33.19 -14.28 -18.93
CA GLY A 66 -33.20 -13.93 -17.49
C GLY A 66 -32.21 -12.84 -17.06
N PHE A 67 -31.63 -12.08 -18.00
CA PHE A 67 -30.77 -10.93 -17.72
C PHE A 67 -31.50 -9.63 -18.12
N GLY A 68 -31.73 -8.71 -17.18
CA GLY A 68 -32.57 -7.52 -17.40
C GLY A 68 -32.09 -6.60 -18.54
N ASP A 69 -30.77 -6.56 -18.78
CA ASP A 69 -30.17 -5.64 -19.77
C ASP A 69 -29.92 -6.29 -21.15
N VAL A 70 -30.46 -7.50 -21.39
CA VAL A 70 -30.27 -8.24 -22.63
C VAL A 70 -31.60 -8.84 -23.09
N VAL A 71 -32.03 -8.44 -24.28
CA VAL A 71 -33.24 -9.01 -24.89
C VAL A 71 -33.05 -10.51 -25.11
N ASN A 72 -34.02 -11.33 -24.73
CA ASN A 72 -33.98 -12.78 -24.88
C ASN A 72 -34.14 -13.23 -26.34
N CYS A 73 -33.62 -14.41 -26.66
CA CYS A 73 -33.87 -15.06 -27.94
C CYS A 73 -35.25 -15.77 -27.90
N PRO A 74 -36.19 -15.41 -28.79
CA PRO A 74 -37.50 -16.08 -28.85
C PRO A 74 -37.38 -17.54 -29.28
N GLU A 75 -36.46 -17.83 -30.20
CA GLU A 75 -36.23 -19.16 -30.80
C GLU A 75 -35.27 -20.06 -30.00
N SER A 76 -34.83 -19.64 -28.80
CA SER A 76 -33.93 -20.45 -27.98
C SER A 76 -34.70 -21.53 -27.22
N SER A 77 -34.36 -22.80 -27.50
CA SER A 77 -34.98 -23.97 -26.87
C SER A 77 -34.66 -24.06 -25.37
N PRO A 78 -35.51 -24.72 -24.55
CA PRO A 78 -35.25 -24.87 -23.11
C PRO A 78 -33.92 -25.56 -22.79
N ALA A 79 -33.52 -26.56 -23.60
CA ALA A 79 -32.24 -27.24 -23.47
C ALA A 79 -31.05 -26.31 -23.77
N LEU A 80 -31.18 -25.46 -24.81
CA LEU A 80 -30.16 -24.46 -25.15
C LEU A 80 -30.04 -23.37 -24.07
N LYS A 81 -31.17 -22.88 -23.56
CA LYS A 81 -31.22 -21.94 -22.44
C LYS A 81 -30.47 -22.48 -21.22
N LYS A 82 -30.72 -23.74 -20.86
CA LYS A 82 -30.04 -24.43 -19.76
C LYS A 82 -28.54 -24.58 -20.03
N LYS A 83 -28.13 -25.09 -21.19
CA LYS A 83 -26.72 -25.23 -21.59
C LYS A 83 -25.95 -23.91 -21.50
N MET A 84 -26.53 -22.82 -22.00
CA MET A 84 -25.90 -21.49 -21.96
C MET A 84 -25.89 -20.88 -20.57
N LYS A 85 -26.93 -21.12 -19.76
CA LYS A 85 -26.99 -20.68 -18.36
C LYS A 85 -25.96 -21.41 -17.51
N ASP A 86 -25.88 -22.73 -17.62
CA ASP A 86 -24.91 -23.55 -16.89
C ASP A 86 -23.48 -23.15 -17.24
N TYR A 87 -23.18 -22.89 -18.52
CA TYR A 87 -21.88 -22.39 -18.95
C TYR A 87 -21.57 -20.98 -18.42
N LEU A 88 -22.56 -20.09 -18.40
CA LEU A 88 -22.40 -18.75 -17.83
C LEU A 88 -22.19 -18.81 -16.31
N ASP A 89 -22.85 -19.75 -15.63
CA ASP A 89 -22.76 -19.95 -14.19
C ASP A 89 -21.45 -20.63 -13.78
N SER A 90 -20.97 -21.62 -14.54
CA SER A 90 -19.64 -22.23 -14.34
C SER A 90 -18.51 -21.23 -14.58
N ASN A 91 -18.71 -20.28 -15.49
CA ASN A 91 -17.72 -19.26 -15.84
C ASN A 91 -18.03 -17.88 -15.22
N LYS A 92 -18.99 -17.80 -14.29
CA LYS A 92 -19.12 -16.62 -13.43
C LYS A 92 -17.86 -16.57 -12.59
N ARG A 93 -17.03 -15.55 -12.83
CA ARG A 93 -16.07 -15.11 -11.81
C ARG A 93 -16.89 -14.90 -10.53
N ARG A 94 -16.72 -15.76 -9.53
CA ARG A 94 -17.08 -15.39 -8.16
C ARG A 94 -16.38 -14.06 -7.94
N ARG A 95 -17.12 -12.96 -7.82
CA ARG A 95 -16.56 -11.75 -7.23
C ARG A 95 -16.33 -12.12 -5.78
N PRO A 96 -15.08 -12.23 -5.30
CA PRO A 96 -14.86 -12.12 -3.88
C PRO A 96 -15.22 -10.67 -3.57
N LEU A 97 -16.21 -10.45 -2.70
CA LEU A 97 -16.08 -9.33 -1.78
C LEU A 97 -14.78 -9.62 -1.04
N PHE A 98 -13.75 -8.80 -1.28
CA PHE A 98 -12.41 -8.96 -0.74
C PHE A 98 -12.46 -9.45 0.72
N LEU A 99 -12.16 -10.74 0.89
CA LEU A 99 -11.69 -11.35 2.12
C LEU A 99 -10.47 -12.14 1.67
N GLY A 100 -9.33 -11.81 2.30
CA GLY A 100 -8.02 -12.31 1.93
C GLY A 100 -7.99 -13.83 1.81
N GLU A 101 -7.32 -14.25 0.75
CA GLU A 101 -6.78 -15.55 0.37
C GLU A 101 -6.93 -16.69 1.41
N GLU A 102 -7.61 -17.74 0.96
CA GLU A 102 -7.49 -19.10 1.51
C GLU A 102 -6.14 -19.68 1.06
N GLU A 103 -5.22 -19.87 2.02
CA GLU A 103 -4.21 -20.92 1.94
C GLU A 103 -4.61 -22.04 2.93
N ASN A 104 -4.84 -23.23 2.38
CA ASN A 104 -4.87 -24.55 3.01
C ASN A 104 -5.32 -24.62 4.47
N ALA A 105 -6.61 -24.90 4.66
CA ALA A 105 -7.05 -25.66 5.82
C ALA A 105 -6.59 -27.12 5.64
N GLU A 106 -5.39 -27.45 6.11
CA GLU A 106 -5.14 -28.80 6.59
C GLU A 106 -6.07 -29.00 7.80
N GLU A 107 -6.99 -29.94 7.67
CA GLU A 107 -7.76 -30.48 8.78
C GLU A 107 -6.78 -31.07 9.79
N VAL A 108 -6.56 -30.35 10.89
CA VAL A 108 -6.02 -30.97 12.09
C VAL A 108 -7.18 -31.71 12.73
N GLN A 109 -7.31 -33.00 12.42
CA GLN A 109 -8.00 -33.94 13.30
C GLN A 109 -7.15 -34.04 14.57
N GLU A 110 -7.62 -33.45 15.67
CA GLU A 110 -7.12 -33.80 17.00
C GLU A 110 -7.91 -35.03 17.44
N GLU A 111 -7.21 -36.15 17.61
CA GLU A 111 -7.72 -37.36 18.24
C GLU A 111 -8.08 -37.04 19.71
N GLU A 112 -9.29 -37.42 20.12
CA GLU A 112 -9.76 -37.34 21.49
C GLU A 112 -9.12 -38.47 22.31
N ASP A 113 -8.32 -38.13 23.32
CA ASP A 113 -8.03 -39.04 24.43
C ASP A 113 -8.83 -38.59 25.66
N VAL A 114 -9.71 -39.50 26.09
CA VAL A 114 -10.61 -39.40 27.24
C VAL A 114 -9.86 -39.76 28.52
N VAL A 115 -9.91 -38.92 29.55
CA VAL A 115 -9.91 -39.41 30.95
C VAL A 115 -10.71 -38.49 31.88
N GLU A 116 -11.55 -39.12 32.70
CA GLU A 116 -12.57 -38.56 33.58
C GLU A 116 -12.06 -37.85 34.85
N VAL A 117 -12.83 -36.80 35.19
CA VAL A 117 -13.34 -36.31 36.49
C VAL A 117 -12.72 -36.79 37.81
N GLY A 118 -12.41 -35.80 38.67
CA GLY A 118 -12.45 -35.89 40.14
C GLY A 118 -12.76 -34.52 40.76
N GLN A 119 -13.83 -34.46 41.56
CA GLN A 119 -14.47 -33.28 42.16
C GLN A 119 -13.81 -32.81 43.49
N GLU A 120 -14.37 -31.68 43.99
CA GLU A 120 -14.44 -31.18 45.37
C GLU A 120 -13.42 -30.11 45.78
N ALA A 121 -13.73 -29.09 46.58
CA ALA A 121 -14.94 -28.39 47.00
C ALA A 121 -14.45 -27.18 47.85
N ALA A 122 -15.24 -26.10 47.90
CA ALA A 122 -15.45 -25.07 48.95
C ALA A 122 -14.26 -24.62 49.86
N ASN A 123 -14.14 -23.36 50.30
CA ASN A 123 -15.15 -22.49 50.90
C ASN A 123 -14.53 -21.12 51.26
N SER A 124 -15.39 -20.09 51.42
CA SER A 124 -15.32 -18.92 52.34
C SER A 124 -14.04 -18.06 52.43
N GLY A 125 -14.07 -16.73 52.49
CA GLY A 125 -15.14 -15.78 52.74
C GLY A 125 -14.59 -14.41 53.20
N THR A 126 -15.48 -13.42 53.20
CA THR A 126 -15.56 -12.23 54.09
C THR A 126 -14.62 -11.00 53.98
N THR A 127 -15.23 -9.90 53.49
CA THR A 127 -15.55 -8.58 54.13
C THR A 127 -14.55 -7.42 54.24
N ALA A 128 -15.13 -6.23 53.95
CA ALA A 128 -14.93 -4.89 54.55
C ALA A 128 -13.72 -4.06 54.06
N GLN A 129 -13.77 -2.72 53.95
CA GLN A 129 -14.81 -1.70 54.03
C GLN A 129 -14.20 -0.38 53.53
N SER A 130 -15.04 0.48 52.99
CA SER A 130 -14.78 1.87 52.60
C SER A 130 -14.37 2.76 53.79
N GLN A 131 -13.52 3.76 53.56
CA GLN A 131 -13.57 5.01 54.31
C GLN A 131 -13.39 6.21 53.38
N VAL A 132 -14.33 7.15 53.57
CA VAL A 132 -14.43 8.47 52.97
C VAL A 132 -13.95 9.46 54.02
N ALA A 133 -13.14 10.44 53.63
CA ALA A 133 -12.94 11.66 54.40
C ALA A 133 -12.81 12.86 53.45
N SER A 134 -13.78 13.76 53.56
CA SER A 134 -13.80 15.10 52.98
C SER A 134 -13.15 16.10 53.93
N VAL A 135 -12.60 17.20 53.38
CA VAL A 135 -12.90 18.63 53.72
C VAL A 135 -11.78 19.54 53.19
N GLY A 136 -12.17 20.58 52.43
CA GLY A 136 -11.71 21.95 52.72
C GLY A 136 -10.74 22.68 51.78
N SER A 137 -11.31 23.33 50.75
CA SER A 137 -11.08 24.73 50.29
C SER A 137 -9.65 25.29 50.03
N SER A 138 -9.39 25.73 48.79
CA SER A 138 -9.26 27.17 48.40
C SER A 138 -8.70 27.31 46.98
N GLY A 139 -9.19 28.33 46.26
CA GLY A 139 -9.12 28.42 44.80
C GLY A 139 -7.86 29.02 44.18
N ALA A 140 -7.69 28.73 42.88
CA ALA A 140 -7.18 29.64 41.85
C ALA A 140 -7.39 28.97 40.48
N ALA A 141 -8.14 29.62 39.60
CA ALA A 141 -8.45 29.13 38.26
C ALA A 141 -7.20 29.16 37.37
N ALA A 142 -6.71 28.00 36.97
CA ALA A 142 -5.73 27.82 35.91
C ALA A 142 -6.36 27.00 34.78
N GLN A 143 -6.50 27.61 33.60
CA GLN A 143 -6.98 26.97 32.38
C GLN A 143 -6.01 25.85 31.97
N SER A 144 -6.37 24.62 32.32
CA SER A 144 -5.65 23.42 31.92
C SER A 144 -5.91 23.13 30.44
N GLN A 145 -4.84 23.21 29.63
CA GLN A 145 -4.82 22.68 28.27
C GLN A 145 -5.19 21.19 28.31
N VAL A 146 -6.32 20.86 27.69
CA VAL A 146 -6.75 19.48 27.45
C VAL A 146 -5.71 18.81 26.56
N LYS A 147 -4.81 18.03 27.17
CA LYS A 147 -3.96 17.07 26.45
C LYS A 147 -4.83 15.92 25.97
N VAL A 148 -5.28 16.03 24.72
CA VAL A 148 -5.88 14.92 24.00
C VAL A 148 -4.78 13.86 23.75
N PRO A 149 -4.97 12.59 24.15
CA PRO A 149 -4.00 11.54 23.87
C PRO A 149 -4.03 11.22 22.38
N SER A 150 -3.06 11.79 21.65
CA SER A 150 -2.84 11.51 20.23
C SER A 150 -2.58 10.02 20.04
N SER A 151 -3.50 9.34 19.35
CA SER A 151 -3.32 7.99 18.88
C SER A 151 -2.07 7.97 17.98
N GLY A 152 -1.02 7.29 18.47
CA GLY A 152 0.34 7.21 17.90
C GLY A 152 0.45 6.54 16.52
N THR A 153 -0.33 7.03 15.57
CA THR A 153 -0.24 6.81 14.13
C THR A 153 0.17 8.10 13.40
N ALA A 154 0.16 9.25 14.09
CA ALA A 154 0.53 10.56 13.55
C ALA A 154 2.06 10.80 13.43
N ALA A 155 2.90 9.91 13.95
CA ALA A 155 4.36 10.06 13.90
C ALA A 155 5.01 9.52 12.61
N LYS A 156 4.23 9.02 11.65
CA LYS A 156 4.72 8.75 10.29
C LYS A 156 4.30 9.89 9.37
N ARG A 157 5.23 10.79 9.10
CA ARG A 157 5.39 11.64 7.89
C ARG A 157 6.08 12.95 8.28
N ARG A 158 7.38 12.87 8.53
CA ARG A 158 8.27 13.96 8.12
C ARG A 158 8.56 13.77 6.63
N GLN A 159 8.61 14.90 5.95
CA GLN A 159 8.59 15.07 4.51
C GLN A 159 9.61 14.16 3.80
N SER A 160 9.15 13.31 2.87
CA SER A 160 9.90 13.09 1.63
C SER A 160 9.94 14.46 0.97
N THR A 161 10.99 15.22 1.28
CA THR A 161 11.12 16.56 0.73
C THR A 161 11.49 16.36 -0.73
N LEU A 162 10.49 16.33 -1.61
CA LEU A 162 10.65 16.91 -2.94
C LEU A 162 10.89 18.39 -2.69
N GLN A 163 12.11 18.69 -2.26
CA GLN A 163 12.60 20.02 -2.02
C GLN A 163 12.80 20.53 -3.43
N PHE A 164 11.77 21.16 -4.01
CA PHE A 164 11.96 22.07 -5.12
C PHE A 164 12.78 23.25 -4.58
N LYS A 165 14.07 23.02 -4.32
CA LYS A 165 15.03 24.10 -4.24
C LYS A 165 15.08 24.63 -5.66
N ALA A 166 14.57 25.84 -5.85
CA ALA A 166 14.98 26.62 -7.00
C ALA A 166 16.51 26.58 -7.03
N ALA A 167 17.10 26.22 -8.17
CA ALA A 167 18.54 26.20 -8.33
C ALA A 167 19.10 27.54 -7.79
N PRO A 168 20.20 27.54 -7.00
CA PRO A 168 20.85 28.78 -6.64
C PRO A 168 21.12 29.51 -7.96
N ALA A 169 20.69 30.77 -8.05
CA ALA A 169 20.85 31.55 -9.26
C ALA A 169 22.30 31.42 -9.73
N SER A 170 22.53 30.61 -10.76
CA SER A 170 23.86 30.48 -11.32
C SER A 170 24.25 31.87 -11.73
N LYS A 171 25.40 32.36 -11.26
CA LYS A 171 26.11 33.47 -11.89
C LYS A 171 26.58 33.01 -13.29
N ALA A 172 25.65 32.61 -14.15
CA ALA A 172 25.87 32.53 -15.57
C ALA A 172 26.06 33.98 -16.00
N LYS A 173 27.19 34.28 -16.66
CA LYS A 173 27.42 35.56 -17.30
C LYS A 173 26.21 35.84 -18.20
N ALA A 174 25.38 36.78 -17.77
CA ALA A 174 24.21 37.18 -18.53
C ALA A 174 24.69 37.74 -19.87
N ASN A 175 24.06 37.29 -20.96
CA ASN A 175 24.18 37.95 -22.25
C ASN A 175 23.62 39.39 -22.07
N PRO A 176 24.33 40.46 -22.49
CA PRO A 176 24.02 41.83 -22.06
C PRO A 176 22.67 42.40 -22.54
N ASN A 177 21.91 41.65 -23.35
CA ASN A 177 20.75 42.17 -24.07
C ASN A 177 19.37 41.70 -23.55
N ASP A 178 19.27 41.04 -22.40
CA ASP A 178 17.98 40.49 -21.94
C ASP A 178 17.62 40.79 -20.47
N THR A 179 17.87 42.02 -20.01
CA THR A 179 17.50 42.46 -18.65
C THR A 179 16.68 43.74 -18.64
N LYS A 180 15.36 43.58 -18.69
CA LYS A 180 14.42 44.53 -18.06
C LYS A 180 13.71 43.84 -16.89
N LYS A 181 14.45 43.50 -15.82
CA LYS A 181 13.80 43.24 -14.52
C LYS A 181 13.44 44.58 -13.90
N SER A 182 12.16 44.78 -13.57
CA SER A 182 11.67 45.98 -12.89
C SER A 182 12.44 46.23 -11.58
N VAL A 183 12.70 47.50 -11.24
CA VAL A 183 13.30 47.90 -9.95
C VAL A 183 12.55 47.26 -8.77
N LYS A 184 11.21 47.11 -8.88
CA LYS A 184 10.36 46.45 -7.89
C LYS A 184 10.70 44.96 -7.68
N ALA A 185 11.17 44.27 -8.73
CA ALA A 185 11.59 42.88 -8.66
C ALA A 185 12.99 42.69 -8.03
N MET A 186 13.79 43.75 -7.92
CA MET A 186 15.09 43.71 -7.24
C MET A 186 15.01 43.91 -5.72
N PHE A 187 13.93 44.53 -5.23
CA PHE A 187 13.73 44.83 -3.80
C PHE A 187 12.67 43.96 -3.11
N ARG A 188 11.90 43.15 -3.86
CA ARG A 188 10.86 42.28 -3.28
C ARG A 188 11.45 40.91 -2.95
N ARG A 189 11.27 40.48 -1.71
CA ARG A 189 11.60 39.11 -1.27
C ARG A 189 10.79 38.10 -2.06
N THR A 190 11.40 36.97 -2.37
CA THR A 190 10.74 35.87 -3.07
C THR A 190 9.69 35.21 -2.17
N HIS A 191 8.71 34.55 -2.78
CA HIS A 191 7.64 33.84 -2.06
C HIS A 191 8.22 32.75 -1.16
N GLU A 192 9.26 32.07 -1.64
CA GLU A 192 10.01 31.04 -0.93
C GLU A 192 10.70 31.61 0.32
N GLU A 193 11.40 32.73 0.20
CA GLU A 193 12.07 33.38 1.34
C GLU A 193 11.10 33.83 2.43
N ILE A 194 9.93 34.36 2.04
CA ILE A 194 8.90 34.80 2.99
C ILE A 194 8.28 33.61 3.72
N VAL A 195 8.08 32.48 3.03
CA VAL A 195 7.58 31.24 3.65
C VAL A 195 8.62 30.66 4.61
N ASP A 196 9.89 30.63 4.22
CA ASP A 196 10.96 30.12 5.07
C ASP A 196 11.13 30.97 6.34
N GLU A 197 11.01 32.29 6.23
CA GLU A 197 11.01 33.19 7.39
C GLU A 197 9.80 32.96 8.32
N ARG A 198 8.60 32.76 7.76
CA ARG A 198 7.41 32.39 8.55
C ARG A 198 7.64 31.10 9.33
N ARG A 199 8.21 30.08 8.70
CA ARG A 199 8.53 28.80 9.34
C ARG A 199 9.62 28.92 10.40
N SER A 200 10.52 29.90 10.27
CA SER A 200 11.57 30.19 11.27
C SER A 200 11.07 30.89 12.53
N GLY A 201 9.82 31.35 12.56
CA GLY A 201 9.21 32.06 13.70
C GLY A 201 9.63 33.53 13.84
N ARG A 202 10.41 34.07 12.90
CA ARG A 202 10.93 35.45 12.92
C ARG A 202 10.17 36.43 12.02
N PHE A 203 9.01 36.03 11.52
CA PHE A 203 8.26 36.81 10.55
C PHE A 203 7.44 37.93 11.19
N GLN A 204 7.69 39.16 10.75
CA GLN A 204 6.89 40.32 11.12
C GLN A 204 5.72 40.49 10.15
N LYS A 205 4.50 40.63 10.69
CA LYS A 205 3.31 40.90 9.87
C LYS A 205 3.43 42.25 9.16
N THR A 206 2.99 42.33 7.92
CA THR A 206 2.92 43.60 7.19
C THR A 206 1.83 44.51 7.77
N ILE A 207 1.99 45.83 7.64
CA ILE A 207 0.98 46.81 8.08
C ILE A 207 -0.38 46.49 7.46
N GLN A 208 -0.40 46.16 6.15
CA GLN A 208 -1.62 45.79 5.44
C GLN A 208 -2.28 44.53 6.02
N ASN A 209 -1.51 43.54 6.48
CA ASN A 209 -2.06 42.36 7.15
C ASN A 209 -2.62 42.69 8.54
N CYS A 210 -1.98 43.61 9.28
CA CYS A 210 -2.49 44.10 10.56
C CYS A 210 -3.76 44.96 10.43
N MET A 211 -4.05 45.48 9.23
CA MET A 211 -5.25 46.27 8.94
C MET A 211 -6.43 45.44 8.40
N ARG A 212 -6.23 44.14 8.15
CA ARG A 212 -7.31 43.23 7.74
C ARG A 212 -8.12 42.80 8.94
N THR A 213 -9.43 42.68 8.76
CA THR A 213 -10.31 42.23 9.84
C THR A 213 -10.26 40.71 10.01
N ASP A 214 -10.65 40.24 11.20
CA ASP A 214 -10.74 38.80 11.45
C ASP A 214 -11.82 38.14 10.57
N GLU A 215 -12.86 38.87 10.18
CA GLU A 215 -13.89 38.39 9.24
C GLU A 215 -13.33 38.17 7.83
N GLU A 216 -12.52 39.09 7.31
CA GLU A 216 -11.86 38.94 6.00
C GLU A 216 -10.94 37.71 5.99
N ARG A 217 -10.18 37.52 7.07
CA ARG A 217 -9.33 36.35 7.25
C ARG A 217 -10.16 35.07 7.33
N HIS A 218 -11.22 35.07 8.14
CA HIS A 218 -12.10 33.92 8.28
C HIS A 218 -12.73 33.52 6.96
N TYR A 219 -13.15 34.48 6.14
CA TYR A 219 -13.69 34.20 4.81
C TYR A 219 -12.67 33.47 3.92
N VAL A 220 -11.40 33.91 3.89
CA VAL A 220 -10.33 33.24 3.14
C VAL A 220 -10.09 31.82 3.67
N ASP A 221 -10.03 31.64 4.99
CA ASP A 221 -9.86 30.32 5.62
C ASP A 221 -11.01 29.37 5.24
N VAL A 222 -12.25 29.87 5.19
CA VAL A 222 -13.42 29.10 4.74
C VAL A 222 -13.31 28.68 3.27
N GLN A 223 -12.82 29.54 2.37
CA GLN A 223 -12.64 29.16 0.95
C GLN A 223 -11.62 28.03 0.79
N TRP A 224 -10.51 28.07 1.54
CA TRP A 224 -9.54 26.97 1.54
C TRP A 224 -10.12 25.68 2.13
N ALA A 225 -10.92 25.79 3.20
CA ALA A 225 -11.60 24.62 3.78
C ALA A 225 -12.56 23.97 2.77
N LEU A 226 -13.38 24.77 2.07
CA LEU A 226 -14.29 24.29 1.04
C LEU A 226 -13.53 23.59 -0.09
N PHE A 227 -12.42 24.15 -0.58
CA PHE A 227 -11.58 23.50 -1.59
C PHE A 227 -11.06 22.13 -1.13
N PHE A 228 -10.57 22.03 0.12
CA PHE A 228 -10.09 20.77 0.67
C PHE A 228 -11.20 19.71 0.76
N TYR A 229 -12.41 20.11 1.18
CA TYR A 229 -13.55 19.20 1.29
C TYR A 229 -14.07 18.76 -0.08
N GLU A 230 -14.21 19.67 -1.02
CA GLU A 230 -14.70 19.40 -2.37
C GLU A 230 -13.76 18.47 -3.15
N CYS A 231 -12.45 18.73 -3.10
CA CYS A 231 -11.45 17.93 -3.80
C CYS A 231 -11.01 16.69 -3.02
N GLY A 232 -11.53 16.46 -1.81
CA GLY A 232 -11.09 15.36 -0.94
C GLY A 232 -9.59 15.42 -0.61
N VAL A 233 -9.03 16.63 -0.49
CA VAL A 233 -7.60 16.83 -0.21
C VAL A 233 -7.34 16.46 1.25
N PRO A 234 -6.38 15.56 1.54
CA PRO A 234 -6.02 15.25 2.91
C PRO A 234 -5.54 16.50 3.67
N PHE A 235 -6.03 16.73 4.90
CA PHE A 235 -5.70 17.95 5.66
C PHE A 235 -4.21 18.20 5.89
N HIS A 236 -3.39 17.13 5.93
CA HIS A 236 -1.95 17.27 6.05
C HIS A 236 -1.29 17.96 4.85
N ALA A 237 -1.95 18.06 3.70
CA ALA A 237 -1.47 18.84 2.55
C ALA A 237 -1.29 20.32 2.88
N ALA A 238 -2.09 20.87 3.82
CA ALA A 238 -1.95 22.24 4.29
C ALA A 238 -0.62 22.50 5.03
N ALA A 239 0.03 21.46 5.55
CA ALA A 239 1.35 21.57 6.20
C ALA A 239 2.52 21.54 5.20
N ALA A 240 2.26 21.26 3.92
CA ALA A 240 3.29 21.22 2.90
C ALA A 240 3.88 22.60 2.64
N ARG A 241 5.21 22.71 2.55
CA ARG A 241 5.88 23.99 2.24
C ARG A 241 5.38 24.57 0.92
N GLN A 242 5.19 23.72 -0.09
CA GLN A 242 4.72 24.17 -1.40
C GLN A 242 3.30 24.74 -1.37
N PHE A 243 2.45 24.31 -0.42
CA PHE A 243 1.13 24.90 -0.22
C PHE A 243 1.26 26.37 0.18
N GLU A 244 2.08 26.65 1.21
CA GLU A 244 2.35 28.02 1.67
C GLU A 244 3.02 28.88 0.57
N VAL A 245 3.95 28.30 -0.20
CA VAL A 245 4.61 29.00 -1.32
C VAL A 245 3.60 29.34 -2.42
N ALA A 246 2.70 28.43 -2.77
CA ALA A 246 1.67 28.68 -3.79
C ALA A 246 0.68 29.76 -3.35
N LEU A 247 0.30 29.79 -2.07
CA LEU A 247 -0.53 30.85 -1.49
C LEU A 247 0.17 32.20 -1.58
N GLU A 248 1.43 32.26 -1.16
CA GLU A 248 2.22 33.49 -1.18
C GLU A 248 2.46 33.98 -2.62
N ALA A 249 2.76 33.07 -3.55
CA ALA A 249 2.88 33.36 -4.98
C ALA A 249 1.61 33.99 -5.55
N THR A 250 0.45 33.42 -5.22
CA THR A 250 -0.84 33.94 -5.65
C THR A 250 -1.14 35.30 -5.03
N ALA A 251 -0.88 35.46 -3.73
CA ALA A 251 -1.10 36.72 -3.00
C ALA A 251 -0.19 37.85 -3.52
N GLN A 252 1.07 37.54 -3.86
CA GLN A 252 2.00 38.52 -4.37
C GLN A 252 1.74 38.92 -5.82
N TYR A 253 1.18 38.02 -6.63
CA TYR A 253 0.68 38.31 -7.97
C TYR A 253 -0.46 39.34 -7.89
N GLY A 254 -1.38 39.14 -6.96
CA GLY A 254 -2.50 40.06 -6.69
C GLY A 254 -3.76 39.71 -7.48
N SER A 255 -4.72 40.64 -7.47
CA SER A 255 -6.02 40.46 -8.14
C SER A 255 -5.84 40.32 -9.66
N GLY A 256 -6.45 39.29 -10.24
CA GLY A 256 -6.36 39.00 -11.68
C GLY A 256 -5.54 37.75 -12.01
N TYR A 257 -5.04 37.02 -11.00
CA TYR A 257 -4.50 35.68 -11.23
C TYR A 257 -5.61 34.70 -11.59
N GLU A 258 -5.47 34.02 -12.72
CA GLU A 258 -6.31 32.89 -13.10
C GLU A 258 -5.56 31.57 -12.84
N PRO A 259 -6.13 30.66 -12.02
CA PRO A 259 -5.50 29.39 -11.75
C PRO A 259 -5.37 28.53 -13.02
N PRO A 260 -4.34 27.67 -13.11
CA PRO A 260 -4.13 26.83 -14.29
C PRO A 260 -5.27 25.83 -14.48
N SER A 261 -5.65 25.61 -15.74
CA SER A 261 -6.63 24.59 -16.10
C SER A 261 -6.09 23.17 -15.86
N GLN A 262 -7.01 22.19 -15.78
CA GLN A 262 -6.65 20.77 -15.65
C GLN A 262 -5.67 20.31 -16.73
N HIS A 263 -5.86 20.76 -17.98
CA HIS A 263 -4.94 20.47 -19.09
C HIS A 263 -3.55 21.07 -18.83
N LYS A 264 -3.49 22.34 -18.42
CA LYS A 264 -2.24 23.03 -18.16
C LYS A 264 -1.43 22.37 -17.04
N LEU A 265 -2.11 21.86 -16.01
CA LEU A 265 -1.51 21.12 -14.91
C LEU A 265 -0.96 19.74 -15.33
N ARG A 266 -1.74 18.95 -16.08
CA ARG A 266 -1.38 17.55 -16.39
C ARG A 266 -0.29 17.39 -17.45
N GLU A 267 -0.10 18.39 -18.32
CA GLU A 267 0.80 18.29 -19.48
C GLU A 267 1.86 19.41 -19.46
N PRO A 268 1.59 20.69 -19.81
CA PRO A 268 2.64 21.71 -19.89
C PRO A 268 3.42 21.94 -18.59
N LEU A 269 2.71 22.17 -17.49
CA LEU A 269 3.36 22.48 -16.20
C LEU A 269 4.03 21.23 -15.61
N LEU A 270 3.50 20.04 -15.88
CA LEU A 270 4.16 18.80 -15.48
C LEU A 270 5.53 18.67 -16.16
N TRP A 271 5.60 18.87 -17.48
CA TRP A 271 6.87 18.82 -18.21
C TRP A 271 7.85 19.90 -17.77
N GLU A 272 7.36 21.10 -17.45
CA GLU A 272 8.20 22.15 -16.89
C GLU A 272 8.78 21.76 -15.53
N CYS A 273 7.96 21.22 -14.63
CA CYS A 273 8.42 20.67 -13.35
C CYS A 273 9.44 19.54 -13.53
N VAL A 274 9.23 18.62 -14.49
CA VAL A 274 10.21 17.58 -14.84
C VAL A 274 11.52 18.20 -15.31
N GLY A 275 11.47 19.24 -16.15
CA GLY A 275 12.64 19.98 -16.60
C GLY A 275 13.40 20.66 -15.46
N LEU A 276 12.70 21.23 -14.48
CA LEU A 276 13.29 21.82 -13.29
C LEU A 276 13.99 20.75 -12.43
N THR A 277 13.33 19.62 -12.18
CA THR A 277 13.93 18.48 -11.45
C THR A 277 15.11 17.87 -12.21
N SER A 278 15.08 17.89 -13.54
CA SER A 278 16.19 17.43 -14.38
C SER A 278 17.44 18.30 -14.24
N LYS A 279 17.30 19.60 -13.96
CA LYS A 279 18.47 20.47 -13.69
C LYS A 279 19.18 20.10 -12.38
N MET A 280 18.43 19.62 -11.39
CA MET A 280 18.99 19.14 -10.11
C MET A 280 19.84 17.87 -10.30
N ARG A 281 19.63 17.13 -11.40
CA ARG A 281 20.41 15.93 -11.74
C ARG A 281 21.91 16.21 -11.89
N VAL A 282 22.29 17.42 -12.29
CA VAL A 282 23.70 17.78 -12.53
C VAL A 282 24.54 17.70 -11.26
N ASP A 283 23.97 18.03 -10.11
CA ASP A 283 24.66 17.91 -8.81
C ASP A 283 24.81 16.44 -8.41
N HIS A 284 23.77 15.62 -8.64
CA HIS A 284 23.83 14.17 -8.46
C HIS A 284 24.86 13.52 -9.39
N GLU A 285 24.90 13.84 -10.68
CA GLU A 285 25.86 13.27 -11.64
C GLU A 285 27.31 13.60 -11.29
N ARG A 286 27.56 14.79 -10.74
CA ARG A 286 28.88 15.15 -10.20
C ARG A 286 29.25 14.27 -9.01
N ALA A 287 28.32 14.02 -8.08
CA ALA A 287 28.54 13.12 -6.96
C ALA A 287 28.79 11.67 -7.42
N TRP A 288 28.01 11.17 -8.40
CA TRP A 288 28.18 9.82 -8.95
C TRP A 288 29.55 9.60 -9.56
N LYS A 289 30.13 10.63 -10.20
CA LYS A 289 31.48 10.56 -10.76
C LYS A 289 32.57 10.48 -9.69
N HIS A 290 32.38 11.11 -8.53
CA HIS A 290 33.41 11.20 -7.51
C HIS A 290 33.33 10.06 -6.49
N TYR A 291 32.12 9.69 -6.05
CA TYR A 291 31.87 8.70 -5.00
C TYR A 291 31.32 7.38 -5.50
N GLY A 292 30.88 7.32 -6.76
CA GLY A 292 30.01 6.27 -7.25
C GLY A 292 28.56 6.44 -6.80
N CYS A 293 27.71 5.50 -7.18
CA CYS A 293 26.29 5.50 -6.83
C CYS A 293 25.70 4.08 -6.76
N THR A 294 24.54 3.99 -6.11
CA THR A 294 23.75 2.76 -5.98
C THR A 294 22.49 2.87 -6.83
N LEU A 295 22.31 1.97 -7.79
CA LEU A 295 21.08 1.85 -8.56
C LEU A 295 20.07 1.00 -7.78
N MET A 296 18.89 1.54 -7.51
CA MET A 296 17.80 0.85 -6.82
C MET A 296 16.65 0.61 -7.79
N SER A 297 16.08 -0.58 -7.73
CA SER A 297 14.92 -0.96 -8.53
C SER A 297 13.81 -1.49 -7.64
N ASP A 298 12.61 -0.93 -7.78
CA ASP A 298 11.41 -1.37 -7.05
C ASP A 298 10.29 -1.66 -8.04
N GLY A 299 9.81 -2.91 -8.03
CA GLY A 299 8.79 -3.41 -8.93
C GLY A 299 7.48 -3.64 -8.19
N TRP A 300 6.38 -3.13 -8.73
CA TRP A 300 5.04 -3.38 -8.17
C TRP A 300 4.05 -3.78 -9.27
N THR A 301 3.24 -4.77 -8.95
CA THR A 301 2.12 -5.21 -9.80
C THR A 301 0.80 -4.78 -9.18
N ASP A 302 0.01 -4.06 -9.95
CA ASP A 302 -1.34 -3.66 -9.55
C ASP A 302 -2.36 -4.79 -9.70
N MET A 303 -3.53 -4.63 -9.08
CA MET A 303 -4.62 -5.61 -9.17
C MET A 303 -5.23 -5.75 -10.57
N LYS A 304 -4.88 -4.86 -11.51
CA LYS A 304 -5.28 -4.91 -12.91
C LYS A 304 -4.23 -5.62 -13.78
N GLY A 305 -3.15 -6.13 -13.18
CA GLY A 305 -2.05 -6.81 -13.85
C GLY A 305 -1.04 -5.86 -14.48
N ARG A 306 -1.05 -4.56 -14.14
CA ARG A 306 -0.04 -3.61 -14.59
C ARG A 306 1.21 -3.77 -13.76
N HIS A 307 2.35 -4.02 -14.39
CA HIS A 307 3.64 -4.13 -13.72
C HIS A 307 4.46 -2.87 -13.99
N LEU A 308 4.79 -2.12 -12.95
CA LEU A 308 5.63 -0.92 -13.03
C LEU A 308 6.94 -1.18 -12.30
N ILE A 309 8.05 -0.80 -12.92
CA ILE A 309 9.39 -0.88 -12.34
C ILE A 309 9.94 0.53 -12.22
N ASN A 310 10.21 0.95 -11.00
CA ASN A 310 10.79 2.24 -10.67
C ASN A 310 12.31 2.11 -10.53
N PHE A 311 13.04 3.05 -11.14
CA PHE A 311 14.49 3.15 -11.02
C PHE A 311 14.86 4.41 -10.24
N LEU A 312 15.66 4.24 -9.21
CA LEU A 312 16.18 5.32 -8.38
C LEU A 312 17.70 5.19 -8.29
N VAL A 313 18.40 6.30 -8.16
CA VAL A 313 19.85 6.31 -7.91
C VAL A 313 20.11 6.99 -6.59
N ASN A 314 20.79 6.30 -5.68
CA ASN A 314 21.20 6.85 -4.41
C ASN A 314 22.70 7.23 -4.43
N SER A 315 23.00 8.33 -3.76
CA SER A 315 24.34 8.90 -3.62
C SER A 315 24.39 9.76 -2.34
N PRO A 316 25.57 10.25 -1.90
CA PRO A 316 25.66 11.17 -0.76
C PRO A 316 24.74 12.39 -0.91
N GLU A 317 24.56 12.91 -2.14
CA GLU A 317 23.68 14.04 -2.45
C GLU A 317 22.18 13.72 -2.27
N GLY A 318 21.80 12.45 -2.22
CA GLY A 318 20.40 12.03 -2.12
C GLY A 318 20.00 10.95 -3.12
N THR A 319 18.74 10.56 -2.98
CA THR A 319 18.04 9.66 -3.90
C THR A 319 17.42 10.48 -5.03
N TYR A 320 17.76 10.13 -6.26
CA TYR A 320 17.20 10.72 -7.46
C TYR A 320 16.32 9.69 -8.17
N PHE A 321 15.08 10.05 -8.48
CA PHE A 321 14.20 9.22 -9.30
C PHE A 321 14.60 9.34 -10.77
N LEU A 322 15.03 8.23 -11.38
CA LEU A 322 15.42 8.23 -12.80
C LEU A 322 14.20 8.18 -13.71
N GLU A 323 13.45 7.09 -13.60
CA GLU A 323 12.27 6.83 -14.43
C GLU A 323 11.44 5.68 -13.85
N SER A 324 10.22 5.52 -14.37
CA SER A 324 9.37 4.35 -14.16
C SER A 324 9.07 3.73 -15.52
N VAL A 325 9.15 2.40 -15.60
CA VAL A 325 8.93 1.63 -16.81
C VAL A 325 7.69 0.75 -16.64
N ASP A 326 6.79 0.80 -17.61
CA ASP A 326 5.69 -0.16 -17.72
C ASP A 326 6.19 -1.46 -18.36
N ALA A 327 6.19 -2.52 -17.56
CA ALA A 327 6.61 -3.87 -17.92
C ALA A 327 5.43 -4.86 -17.93
N SER A 328 4.18 -4.37 -18.07
CA SER A 328 2.97 -5.20 -18.07
C SER A 328 2.86 -6.17 -19.24
N GLY A 329 3.49 -5.85 -20.38
CA GLY A 329 3.48 -6.67 -21.59
C GLY A 329 4.61 -7.69 -21.69
N GLU A 330 5.55 -7.67 -20.74
CA GLU A 330 6.78 -8.44 -20.81
C GLU A 330 6.66 -9.73 -20.00
N VAL A 331 7.23 -10.82 -20.51
CA VAL A 331 7.47 -12.02 -19.69
C VAL A 331 8.60 -11.65 -18.73
N HIS A 332 8.36 -11.73 -17.42
CA HIS A 332 9.34 -11.41 -16.37
C HIS A 332 10.47 -12.46 -16.28
N ASP A 333 11.17 -12.70 -17.39
CA ASP A 333 12.40 -13.47 -17.43
C ASP A 333 13.55 -12.65 -16.83
N ALA A 334 14.44 -13.33 -16.13
CA ALA A 334 15.62 -12.73 -15.51
C ALA A 334 16.53 -12.04 -16.54
N HIS A 335 16.55 -12.52 -17.79
CA HIS A 335 17.34 -11.90 -18.86
C HIS A 335 16.81 -10.51 -19.23
N MET A 336 15.49 -10.38 -19.44
CA MET A 336 14.87 -9.09 -19.79
C MET A 336 15.08 -8.06 -18.67
N LEU A 337 14.89 -8.47 -17.41
CA LEU A 337 15.14 -7.60 -16.25
C LEU A 337 16.62 -7.20 -16.12
N ALA A 338 17.55 -8.11 -16.41
CA ALA A 338 18.97 -7.82 -16.44
C ALA A 338 19.30 -6.82 -17.55
N ASP A 339 18.77 -7.00 -18.76
CA ASP A 339 18.98 -6.07 -19.88
C ASP A 339 18.39 -4.68 -19.56
N LEU A 340 17.24 -4.64 -18.88
CA LEU A 340 16.58 -3.41 -18.44
C LEU A 340 17.46 -2.64 -17.44
N LEU A 341 18.02 -3.33 -16.45
CA LEU A 341 18.96 -2.75 -15.48
C LEU A 341 20.28 -2.34 -16.14
N GLU A 342 20.84 -3.19 -17.00
CA GLU A 342 22.10 -2.94 -17.71
C GLU A 342 22.04 -1.68 -18.57
N LYS A 343 20.94 -1.47 -19.31
CA LYS A 343 20.71 -0.23 -20.07
C LYS A 343 20.76 1.03 -19.19
N ARG A 344 20.37 0.93 -17.91
CA ARG A 344 20.31 2.06 -16.96
C ARG A 344 21.67 2.29 -16.34
N ILE A 345 22.39 1.21 -16.04
CA ILE A 345 23.80 1.27 -15.67
C ILE A 345 24.61 1.95 -16.77
N GLU A 346 24.37 1.58 -18.04
CA GLU A 346 25.00 2.23 -19.20
C GLU A 346 24.66 3.71 -19.31
N GLY A 347 23.38 4.07 -19.12
CA GLY A 347 22.95 5.47 -19.14
C GLY A 347 23.54 6.33 -18.02
N ILE A 348 23.88 5.73 -16.87
CA ILE A 348 24.58 6.41 -15.77
C ILE A 348 26.10 6.46 -16.03
N GLY A 349 26.64 5.36 -16.54
CA GLY A 349 28.06 5.06 -16.68
C GLY A 349 28.44 3.84 -15.83
N LYS A 350 28.89 2.75 -16.47
CA LYS A 350 29.29 1.49 -15.81
C LYS A 350 30.36 1.70 -14.73
N ASP A 351 31.24 2.68 -14.91
CA ASP A 351 32.30 3.09 -13.99
C ASP A 351 31.80 3.80 -12.73
N LYS A 352 30.57 4.33 -12.75
CA LYS A 352 30.00 5.11 -11.65
C LYS A 352 29.04 4.30 -10.78
N VAL A 353 28.52 3.19 -11.28
CA VAL A 353 27.62 2.33 -10.50
C VAL A 353 28.47 1.33 -9.73
N VAL A 354 28.37 1.36 -8.41
CA VAL A 354 29.12 0.45 -7.51
C VAL A 354 28.22 -0.69 -7.03
N GLN A 355 26.93 -0.41 -6.85
CA GLN A 355 25.99 -1.35 -6.26
C GLN A 355 24.63 -1.28 -6.94
N ILE A 356 23.96 -2.43 -7.00
CA ILE A 356 22.55 -2.54 -7.38
C ILE A 356 21.76 -3.13 -6.21
N ILE A 357 20.64 -2.48 -5.88
CA ILE A 357 19.67 -2.96 -4.90
C ILE A 357 18.36 -3.25 -5.59
N THR A 358 17.88 -4.49 -5.49
CA THR A 358 16.57 -4.90 -6.02
C THR A 358 15.78 -5.65 -4.96
N ASP A 359 14.53 -5.99 -5.27
CA ASP A 359 13.77 -6.92 -4.47
C ASP A 359 14.46 -8.31 -4.37
N ASN A 360 14.13 -9.10 -3.35
CA ASN A 360 14.73 -10.41 -3.05
C ASN A 360 13.98 -11.58 -3.72
N GLY A 361 13.05 -11.28 -4.64
CA GLY A 361 12.36 -12.29 -5.43
C GLY A 361 13.33 -13.20 -6.19
N ALA A 362 12.93 -14.44 -6.46
CA ALA A 362 13.80 -15.42 -7.13
C ALA A 362 14.33 -14.91 -8.49
N ASN A 363 13.49 -14.20 -9.25
CA ASN A 363 13.88 -13.59 -10.53
C ASN A 363 14.98 -12.54 -10.33
N TYR A 364 14.87 -11.69 -9.32
CA TYR A 364 15.85 -10.65 -9.02
C TYR A 364 17.18 -11.19 -8.48
N LYS A 365 17.17 -12.34 -7.79
CA LYS A 365 18.42 -13.05 -7.44
C LYS A 365 19.16 -13.53 -8.68
N ALA A 366 18.43 -14.10 -9.63
CA ALA A 366 19.01 -14.55 -10.90
C ALA A 366 19.57 -13.35 -11.69
N VAL A 367 18.80 -12.26 -11.79
CA VAL A 367 19.21 -10.99 -12.39
C VAL A 367 20.49 -10.45 -11.74
N GLY A 368 20.53 -10.41 -10.41
CA GLY A 368 21.69 -9.92 -9.65
C GLY A 368 22.96 -10.70 -9.96
N LYS A 369 22.86 -12.05 -9.99
CA LYS A 369 23.98 -12.90 -10.39
C LYS A 369 24.42 -12.63 -11.84
N LEU A 370 23.45 -12.57 -12.76
CA LEU A 370 23.69 -12.29 -14.17
C LEU A 370 24.42 -10.95 -14.38
N LEU A 371 24.02 -9.91 -13.64
CA LEU A 371 24.64 -8.59 -13.72
C LEU A 371 26.05 -8.57 -13.14
N MET A 372 26.31 -9.29 -12.04
CA MET A 372 27.67 -9.43 -11.50
C MET A 372 28.59 -10.21 -12.45
N ASP A 373 28.06 -11.21 -13.16
CA ASP A 373 28.81 -11.96 -14.18
C ASP A 373 29.11 -11.08 -15.41
N ARG A 374 28.15 -10.24 -15.84
CA ARG A 374 28.30 -9.32 -16.99
C ARG A 374 29.14 -8.09 -16.69
N ILE A 375 29.06 -7.57 -15.46
CA ILE A 375 29.74 -6.35 -15.01
C ILE A 375 30.46 -6.66 -13.67
N PRO A 376 31.68 -7.22 -13.71
CA PRO A 376 32.38 -7.70 -12.52
C PRO A 376 32.74 -6.63 -11.49
N THR A 377 32.63 -5.35 -11.85
CA THR A 377 32.90 -4.21 -10.96
C THR A 377 31.71 -3.82 -10.09
N ILE A 378 30.53 -4.39 -10.33
CA ILE A 378 29.30 -4.08 -9.62
C ILE A 378 28.98 -5.19 -8.62
N PHE A 379 28.45 -4.78 -7.47
CA PHE A 379 27.87 -5.69 -6.50
C PHE A 379 26.34 -5.65 -6.54
N TRP A 380 25.71 -6.80 -6.41
CA TRP A 380 24.27 -6.88 -6.20
C TRP A 380 23.96 -7.24 -4.74
N SER A 381 22.98 -6.55 -4.16
CA SER A 381 22.45 -6.88 -2.83
C SER A 381 20.92 -6.80 -2.81
N PRO A 382 20.23 -7.67 -2.08
CA PRO A 382 18.78 -7.58 -1.93
C PRO A 382 18.40 -6.39 -1.03
N CYS A 383 17.18 -5.89 -1.21
CA CYS A 383 16.65 -4.81 -0.38
C CYS A 383 16.57 -5.21 1.10
N ALA A 384 17.19 -4.40 1.98
CA ALA A 384 17.23 -4.63 3.42
C ALA A 384 15.83 -4.69 4.05
N ALA A 385 14.95 -3.76 3.68
CA ALA A 385 13.58 -3.71 4.18
C ALA A 385 12.80 -4.97 3.78
N HIS A 386 12.95 -5.43 2.53
CA HIS A 386 12.31 -6.67 2.10
C HIS A 386 12.90 -7.90 2.79
N CYS A 387 14.22 -7.95 3.00
CA CYS A 387 14.85 -9.05 3.75
C CYS A 387 14.32 -9.15 5.19
N LEU A 388 14.15 -8.01 5.86
CA LEU A 388 13.55 -7.95 7.20
C LEU A 388 12.07 -8.35 7.20
N ASP A 389 11.33 -7.99 6.16
CA ASP A 389 9.93 -8.40 6.02
C ASP A 389 9.80 -9.93 5.80
N LEU A 390 10.69 -10.54 5.00
CA LEU A 390 10.77 -12.00 4.86
C LEU A 390 11.25 -12.71 6.14
N MET A 391 12.09 -12.07 6.97
CA MET A 391 12.43 -12.59 8.29
C MET A 391 11.18 -12.65 9.18
N LEU A 392 10.36 -11.60 9.15
CA LEU A 392 9.09 -11.56 9.87
C LEU A 392 8.11 -12.60 9.33
N GLU A 393 8.08 -12.86 8.03
CA GLU A 393 7.31 -13.94 7.42
C GLU A 393 7.69 -15.31 7.99
N ASP A 394 8.98 -15.65 7.97
CA ASP A 394 9.46 -16.95 8.44
C ASP A 394 9.19 -17.15 9.92
N ILE A 395 9.33 -16.10 10.74
CA ILE A 395 8.95 -16.11 12.14
C ILE A 395 7.43 -16.35 12.25
N GLY A 396 6.61 -15.70 11.43
CA GLY A 396 5.16 -15.87 11.39
C GLY A 396 4.72 -17.29 11.01
N LYS A 397 5.55 -18.06 10.29
CA LYS A 397 5.30 -19.45 9.90
C LYS A 397 5.52 -20.46 11.03
N ILE A 398 6.16 -20.07 12.14
CA ILE A 398 6.30 -20.92 13.34
C ILE A 398 4.89 -21.34 13.81
N LYS A 399 4.64 -22.65 14.04
CA LYS A 399 3.29 -23.21 14.33
C LYS A 399 2.54 -22.44 15.42
N GLU A 400 3.25 -22.08 16.48
CA GLU A 400 2.79 -21.33 17.64
C GLU A 400 2.33 -19.89 17.24
N PHE A 401 3.08 -19.23 16.35
CA PHE A 401 2.78 -17.88 15.87
C PHE A 401 1.75 -17.87 14.74
N LYS A 402 1.84 -18.81 13.78
CA LYS A 402 0.88 -19.00 12.68
C LYS A 402 -0.53 -19.16 13.22
N ARG A 403 -0.71 -20.00 14.25
CA ARG A 403 -2.00 -20.21 14.93
C ARG A 403 -2.54 -18.92 15.55
N THR A 404 -1.68 -18.17 16.25
CA THR A 404 -2.05 -16.91 16.90
C THR A 404 -2.44 -15.83 15.89
N ILE A 405 -1.66 -15.67 14.82
CA ILE A 405 -1.94 -14.74 13.73
C ILE A 405 -3.27 -15.09 13.06
N ALA A 406 -3.53 -16.38 12.79
CA ALA A 406 -4.78 -16.83 12.19
C ALA A 406 -6.00 -16.55 13.10
N ARG A 407 -5.88 -16.82 14.40
CA ARG A 407 -6.93 -16.50 15.38
C ARG A 407 -7.21 -15.00 15.46
N ALA A 408 -6.18 -14.17 15.51
CA ALA A 408 -6.31 -12.72 15.52
C ALA A 408 -6.95 -12.18 14.23
N LYS A 409 -6.58 -12.71 13.06
CA LYS A 409 -7.24 -12.43 11.78
C LYS A 409 -8.72 -12.81 11.82
N GLY A 410 -9.06 -13.96 12.40
CA GLY A 410 -10.43 -14.41 12.61
C GLY A 410 -11.26 -13.43 13.45
N VAL A 411 -10.71 -12.96 14.58
CA VAL A 411 -11.35 -11.94 15.43
C VAL A 411 -11.59 -10.64 14.66
N ALA A 412 -10.56 -10.11 13.99
CA ALA A 412 -10.66 -8.87 13.22
C ALA A 412 -11.70 -8.99 12.09
N ASN A 413 -11.64 -10.07 11.31
CA ASN A 413 -12.57 -10.33 10.21
C ASN A 413 -14.01 -10.44 10.71
N PHE A 414 -14.24 -11.09 11.85
CA PHE A 414 -15.56 -11.19 12.46
C PHE A 414 -16.12 -9.81 12.83
N ILE A 415 -15.33 -8.99 13.53
CA ILE A 415 -15.74 -7.63 13.92
C ILE A 415 -16.09 -6.80 12.68
N TYR A 416 -15.21 -6.76 11.68
CA TYR A 416 -15.40 -5.92 10.49
C TYR A 416 -16.47 -6.42 9.52
N ARG A 417 -16.80 -7.72 9.53
CA ARG A 417 -17.89 -8.28 8.72
C ARG A 417 -19.27 -7.95 9.27
N HIS A 418 -19.37 -7.62 10.56
CA HIS A 418 -20.63 -7.39 11.24
C HIS A 418 -20.76 -5.93 11.68
N GLY A 419 -21.45 -5.11 10.89
CA GLY A 419 -21.56 -3.66 11.12
C GLY A 419 -22.02 -3.26 12.53
N LYS A 420 -22.95 -4.02 13.15
CA LYS A 420 -23.37 -3.79 14.54
C LYS A 420 -22.24 -4.04 15.54
N ILE A 421 -21.48 -5.12 15.35
CA ILE A 421 -20.32 -5.46 16.20
C ILE A 421 -19.21 -4.44 16.02
N LEU A 422 -18.97 -3.98 14.78
CA LEU A 422 -18.01 -2.91 14.50
C LEU A 422 -18.40 -1.60 15.20
N SER A 423 -19.67 -1.22 15.17
CA SER A 423 -20.17 -0.02 15.86
C SER A 423 -19.95 -0.13 17.38
N LEU A 424 -20.28 -1.28 17.96
CA LEU A 424 -20.03 -1.52 19.39
C LEU A 424 -18.55 -1.51 19.72
N MET A 425 -17.68 -2.09 18.87
CA MET A 425 -16.23 -2.05 19.06
C MET A 425 -15.72 -0.60 19.12
N ARG A 426 -16.17 0.25 18.19
CA ARG A 426 -15.81 1.68 18.16
C ARG A 426 -16.28 2.42 19.41
N GLU A 427 -17.50 2.16 19.86
CA GLU A 427 -18.02 2.72 21.12
C GLU A 427 -17.12 2.32 22.32
N LYS A 428 -16.78 1.03 22.44
CA LYS A 428 -15.96 0.52 23.55
C LYS A 428 -14.47 0.90 23.45
N THR A 429 -14.00 1.37 22.30
CA THR A 429 -12.58 1.69 22.05
C THR A 429 -12.32 3.16 21.74
N ARG A 430 -13.33 4.04 21.84
CA ARG A 430 -13.25 5.47 21.49
C ARG A 430 -12.84 5.69 20.03
N ASP A 431 -13.58 5.04 19.13
CA ASP A 431 -13.38 5.07 17.67
C ASP A 431 -11.99 4.62 17.21
N ALA A 432 -11.30 3.81 18.02
CA ALA A 432 -10.03 3.23 17.62
C ALA A 432 -10.26 2.08 16.62
N GLU A 433 -9.36 1.98 15.65
CA GLU A 433 -9.42 0.96 14.61
C GLU A 433 -8.31 -0.08 14.79
N ILE A 434 -8.63 -1.34 14.49
CA ILE A 434 -7.63 -2.39 14.38
C ILE A 434 -6.95 -2.22 13.02
N VAL A 435 -5.62 -2.08 13.03
CA VAL A 435 -4.84 -1.98 11.81
C VAL A 435 -5.06 -3.25 11.00
N ARG A 436 -5.50 -3.13 9.75
CA ARG A 436 -5.70 -4.30 8.89
C ARG A 436 -4.38 -4.72 8.25
N PRO A 437 -4.08 -6.02 8.15
CA PRO A 437 -2.92 -6.48 7.41
C PRO A 437 -3.03 -6.00 5.95
N GLY A 438 -1.98 -5.39 5.42
CA GLY A 438 -1.88 -5.07 4.00
C GLY A 438 -1.33 -6.28 3.25
N ALA A 439 -1.83 -6.53 2.04
CA ALA A 439 -1.41 -7.68 1.23
C ALA A 439 0.09 -7.70 0.90
N THR A 440 0.78 -6.55 1.00
CA THR A 440 2.13 -6.37 0.46
C THR A 440 3.26 -6.40 1.49
N ARG A 441 3.00 -6.56 2.81
CA ARG A 441 4.07 -6.60 3.83
C ARG A 441 3.71 -7.47 5.04
N PHE A 442 4.52 -8.47 5.37
CA PHE A 442 4.31 -9.37 6.51
C PHE A 442 4.35 -8.66 7.86
N ALA A 443 5.14 -7.60 7.97
CA ALA A 443 5.15 -6.66 9.09
C ALA A 443 3.76 -6.15 9.47
N THR A 444 2.84 -6.03 8.51
CA THR A 444 1.48 -5.56 8.78
C THR A 444 0.69 -6.52 9.66
N SER A 445 0.94 -7.83 9.58
CA SER A 445 0.30 -8.82 10.47
C SER A 445 0.66 -8.57 11.94
N TYR A 446 1.91 -8.22 12.21
CA TYR A 446 2.38 -7.88 13.56
C TYR A 446 1.89 -6.51 14.03
N LEU A 447 1.76 -5.54 13.12
CA LEU A 447 1.11 -4.25 13.43
C LEU A 447 -0.37 -4.43 13.77
N SER A 448 -1.06 -5.33 13.06
CA SER A 448 -2.43 -5.74 13.38
C SER A 448 -2.51 -6.36 14.77
N LEU A 449 -1.63 -7.31 15.11
CA LEU A 449 -1.54 -7.88 16.44
C LEU A 449 -1.29 -6.81 17.52
N LYS A 450 -0.38 -5.86 17.26
CA LYS A 450 -0.09 -4.77 18.19
C LYS A 450 -1.30 -3.88 18.42
N SER A 451 -2.04 -3.56 17.36
CA SER A 451 -3.27 -2.77 17.45
C SER A 451 -4.36 -3.52 18.21
N LEU A 452 -4.54 -4.81 17.93
CA LEU A 452 -5.50 -5.66 18.63
C LEU A 452 -5.17 -5.77 20.13
N HIS A 453 -3.90 -5.97 20.49
CA HIS A 453 -3.43 -6.01 21.87
C HIS A 453 -3.62 -4.68 22.59
N LYS A 454 -3.37 -3.54 21.92
CA LYS A 454 -3.64 -2.22 22.50
C LYS A 454 -5.13 -2.01 22.80
N LEU A 455 -6.01 -2.61 22.00
CA LEU A 455 -7.47 -2.53 22.17
C LEU A 455 -8.03 -3.70 22.99
N MET A 456 -7.18 -4.53 23.61
CA MET A 456 -7.57 -5.76 24.31
C MET A 456 -8.77 -5.55 25.25
N GLU A 457 -8.70 -4.56 26.13
CA GLU A 457 -9.76 -4.32 27.12
C GLU A 457 -11.07 -3.89 26.47
N GLY A 458 -11.03 -3.04 25.45
CA GLY A 458 -12.22 -2.62 24.72
C GLY A 458 -12.83 -3.77 23.88
N VAL A 459 -11.98 -4.63 23.32
CA VAL A 459 -12.43 -5.84 22.59
C VAL A 459 -13.01 -6.87 23.56
N LYS A 460 -12.42 -7.08 24.73
CA LYS A 460 -13.03 -7.95 25.77
C LYS A 460 -14.39 -7.40 26.21
N ALA A 461 -14.48 -6.11 26.48
CA ALA A 461 -15.73 -5.44 26.87
C ALA A 461 -16.82 -5.58 25.81
N LEU A 462 -16.48 -5.53 24.52
CA LEU A 462 -17.40 -5.79 23.42
C LEU A 462 -18.02 -7.19 23.48
N PHE A 463 -17.24 -8.21 23.83
CA PHE A 463 -17.71 -9.59 23.86
C PHE A 463 -18.35 -9.98 25.21
N THR A 464 -18.34 -9.09 26.21
CA THR A 464 -18.99 -9.30 27.50
C THR A 464 -20.15 -8.34 27.76
N CYS A 465 -20.52 -7.49 26.80
CA CYS A 465 -21.60 -6.53 26.97
C CYS A 465 -22.99 -7.16 26.75
N PRO A 466 -24.06 -6.59 27.34
CA PRO A 466 -25.43 -7.10 27.15
C PRO A 466 -25.85 -7.18 25.69
N GLU A 467 -25.41 -6.25 24.85
CA GLU A 467 -25.72 -6.19 23.42
C GLU A 467 -25.12 -7.38 22.65
N TRP A 468 -23.97 -7.91 23.09
CA TRP A 468 -23.40 -9.13 22.52
C TRP A 468 -24.28 -10.35 22.85
N TYR A 469 -24.68 -10.52 24.11
CA TYR A 469 -25.55 -11.64 24.50
C TYR A 469 -26.93 -11.58 23.84
N ALA A 470 -27.45 -10.38 23.59
CA ALA A 470 -28.69 -10.17 22.85
C ALA A 470 -28.55 -10.42 21.33
N SER A 471 -27.33 -10.45 20.79
CA SER A 471 -27.08 -10.64 19.36
C SER A 471 -27.25 -12.10 18.93
N ASN A 472 -27.88 -12.35 17.79
CA ASN A 472 -27.94 -13.69 17.18
C ASN A 472 -26.55 -14.25 16.84
N LEU A 473 -25.54 -13.38 16.70
CA LEU A 473 -24.17 -13.79 16.39
C LEU A 473 -23.50 -14.54 17.54
N SER A 474 -23.87 -14.26 18.80
CA SER A 474 -23.31 -14.95 19.97
C SER A 474 -23.67 -16.43 20.01
N LYS A 475 -24.80 -16.80 19.42
CA LYS A 475 -25.29 -18.19 19.31
C LYS A 475 -24.68 -18.97 18.15
N THR A 476 -23.90 -18.32 17.29
CA THR A 476 -23.27 -18.99 16.15
C THR A 476 -21.96 -19.66 16.58
N LYS A 477 -21.64 -20.82 15.99
CA LYS A 477 -20.33 -21.49 16.21
C LYS A 477 -19.13 -20.58 15.90
N VAL A 478 -19.28 -19.63 14.97
CA VAL A 478 -18.23 -18.65 14.66
C VAL A 478 -18.10 -17.62 15.77
N GLY A 479 -19.22 -17.06 16.23
CA GLY A 479 -19.25 -16.08 17.32
C GLY A 479 -18.73 -16.67 18.64
N GLU A 480 -19.11 -17.90 18.97
CA GLU A 480 -18.61 -18.62 20.15
C GLU A 480 -17.09 -18.83 20.09
N ARG A 481 -16.55 -19.27 18.95
CA ARG A 481 -15.08 -19.41 18.77
C ARG A 481 -14.34 -18.09 18.94
N VAL A 482 -14.90 -16.99 18.44
CA VAL A 482 -14.32 -15.64 18.58
C VAL A 482 -14.38 -15.19 20.04
N TYR A 483 -15.53 -15.37 20.70
CA TYR A 483 -15.73 -15.09 22.12
C TYR A 483 -14.70 -15.85 22.99
N ASN A 484 -14.58 -17.16 22.80
CA ASN A 484 -13.61 -18.00 23.51
C ASN A 484 -12.17 -17.58 23.23
N THR A 485 -11.87 -17.12 22.01
CA THR A 485 -10.54 -16.61 21.67
C THR A 485 -10.22 -15.30 22.36
N VAL A 486 -11.16 -14.35 22.39
CA VAL A 486 -10.96 -13.03 23.01
C VAL A 486 -10.87 -13.13 24.54
N LEU A 487 -11.52 -14.09 25.17
CA LEU A 487 -11.44 -14.29 26.63
C LEU A 487 -10.31 -15.23 27.06
N SER A 488 -9.67 -15.94 26.13
CA SER A 488 -8.55 -16.84 26.43
C SER A 488 -7.29 -16.07 26.86
N ILE A 489 -6.80 -16.35 28.06
CA ILE A 489 -5.52 -15.84 28.58
C ILE A 489 -4.36 -16.35 27.70
N GLU A 490 -4.43 -17.61 27.27
CA GLU A 490 -3.41 -18.25 26.42
C GLU A 490 -3.28 -17.54 25.08
N PHE A 491 -4.40 -17.11 24.48
CA PHE A 491 -4.39 -16.34 23.24
C PHE A 491 -3.63 -15.02 23.42
N TRP A 492 -3.93 -14.24 24.46
CA TRP A 492 -3.27 -12.95 24.68
C TRP A 492 -1.78 -13.11 25.05
N ASN A 493 -1.43 -14.12 25.82
CA ASN A 493 -0.03 -14.48 26.10
C ASN A 493 0.72 -14.83 24.80
N ALA A 494 0.09 -15.58 23.89
CA ALA A 494 0.67 -15.91 22.60
C ALA A 494 0.77 -14.69 21.66
N VAL A 495 -0.19 -13.76 21.71
CA VAL A 495 -0.10 -12.47 21.01
C VAL A 495 1.08 -11.67 21.54
N GLU A 496 1.26 -11.61 22.86
CA GLU A 496 2.39 -10.91 23.47
C GLU A 496 3.72 -11.55 23.07
N ASP A 497 3.81 -12.87 23.00
CA ASP A 497 5.01 -13.57 22.49
C ASP A 497 5.30 -13.23 21.03
N CYS A 498 4.27 -13.18 20.16
CA CYS A 498 4.45 -12.72 18.78
C CYS A 498 5.01 -11.28 18.73
N LEU A 499 4.54 -10.40 19.62
CA LEU A 499 5.00 -9.02 19.70
C LEU A 499 6.42 -8.91 20.26
N ARG A 500 6.79 -9.70 21.29
CA ARG A 500 8.16 -9.76 21.80
C ARG A 500 9.16 -10.23 20.74
N ALA A 501 8.77 -11.19 19.90
CA ALA A 501 9.62 -11.69 18.81
C ALA A 501 9.76 -10.71 17.64
N SER A 502 8.70 -9.97 17.32
CA SER A 502 8.64 -9.11 16.12
C SER A 502 8.95 -7.63 16.38
N ALA A 503 8.68 -7.09 17.57
CA ALA A 503 8.82 -5.65 17.84
C ALA A 503 10.24 -5.12 17.62
N PRO A 504 11.32 -5.81 18.05
CA PRO A 504 12.68 -5.35 17.77
C PRO A 504 12.97 -5.34 16.27
N LEU A 505 12.56 -6.36 15.53
CA LEU A 505 12.74 -6.42 14.06
C LEU A 505 11.91 -5.36 13.33
N LEU A 506 10.73 -5.01 13.82
CA LEU A 506 9.93 -3.91 13.29
C LEU A 506 10.60 -2.54 13.48
N ILE A 507 11.42 -2.37 14.51
CA ILE A 507 12.23 -1.15 14.71
C ILE A 507 13.34 -1.10 13.65
N VAL A 508 14.08 -2.21 13.45
CA VAL A 508 15.11 -2.30 12.40
C VAL A 508 14.49 -2.05 11.03
N LEU A 509 13.33 -2.66 10.73
CA LEU A 509 12.61 -2.45 9.48
C LEU A 509 12.22 -0.99 9.27
N ARG A 510 11.78 -0.29 10.33
CA ARG A 510 11.44 1.13 10.24
C ARG A 510 12.64 2.03 10.01
N ALA A 511 13.80 1.67 10.55
CA ALA A 511 15.04 2.37 10.24
C ALA A 511 15.39 2.13 8.76
N ALA A 512 15.45 0.88 8.31
CA ALA A 512 15.80 0.53 6.93
C ALA A 512 14.82 1.08 5.87
N ASP A 513 13.53 1.21 6.20
CA ASP A 513 12.46 1.76 5.34
C ASP A 513 12.23 3.28 5.61
N GLY A 514 13.06 3.91 6.45
CA GLY A 514 12.93 5.31 6.84
C GLY A 514 13.52 6.27 5.81
N ASP A 515 12.96 7.49 5.73
CA ASP A 515 13.51 8.57 4.89
C ASP A 515 14.80 9.17 5.49
N GLU A 516 15.02 9.00 6.80
CA GLU A 516 16.30 9.29 7.45
C GLU A 516 17.28 8.19 7.06
N LYS A 517 18.24 8.50 6.18
CA LYS A 517 19.22 7.56 5.60
C LYS A 517 20.03 6.88 6.71
N PRO A 518 19.68 5.67 7.18
CA PRO A 518 20.52 4.99 8.15
C PRO A 518 21.67 4.39 7.37
N ALA A 519 22.90 4.67 7.78
CA ALA A 519 24.03 3.98 7.19
C ALA A 519 23.88 2.46 7.48
N MET A 520 24.32 1.59 6.57
CA MET A 520 24.29 0.14 6.80
C MET A 520 24.89 -0.32 8.14
N PRO A 521 25.94 0.34 8.69
CA PRO A 521 26.41 0.09 10.05
C PRO A 521 25.36 0.32 11.15
N GLU A 522 24.48 1.32 10.99
CA GLU A 522 23.37 1.57 11.91
C GLU A 522 22.35 0.43 11.86
N VAL A 523 22.01 -0.05 10.67
CA VAL A 523 21.12 -1.21 10.50
C VAL A 523 21.74 -2.46 11.15
N ALA A 524 23.05 -2.68 11.01
CA ALA A 524 23.75 -3.79 11.65
C ALA A 524 23.79 -3.67 13.19
N ALA A 525 24.00 -2.46 13.72
CA ALA A 525 23.95 -2.19 15.16
C ALA A 525 22.53 -2.43 15.72
N LEU A 526 21.50 -1.90 15.05
CA LEU A 526 20.10 -2.12 15.39
C LEU A 526 19.72 -3.60 15.33
N MET A 527 20.28 -4.35 14.39
CA MET A 527 20.07 -5.78 14.30
C MET A 527 20.69 -6.53 15.48
N THR A 528 21.88 -6.10 15.93
CA THR A 528 22.56 -6.67 17.10
C THR A 528 21.73 -6.43 18.36
N GLU A 529 21.27 -5.19 18.56
CA GLU A 529 20.36 -4.84 19.65
C GLU A 529 19.04 -5.63 19.57
N ALA A 530 18.47 -5.79 18.37
CA ALA A 530 17.25 -6.57 18.19
C ALA A 530 17.42 -8.03 18.62
N LYS A 531 18.56 -8.67 18.28
CA LYS A 531 18.88 -10.03 18.72
C LYS A 531 18.99 -10.11 20.25
N GLU A 532 19.62 -9.12 20.88
CA GLU A 532 19.73 -9.08 22.34
C GLU A 532 18.39 -8.90 23.04
N GLN A 533 17.53 -8.01 22.54
CA GLN A 533 16.19 -7.81 23.08
C GLN A 533 15.33 -9.07 22.98
N ILE A 534 15.41 -9.79 21.85
CA ILE A 534 14.72 -11.07 21.69
C ILE A 534 15.26 -12.10 22.70
N LYS A 535 16.59 -12.22 22.85
CA LYS A 535 17.20 -13.12 23.85
C LYS A 535 16.71 -12.83 25.27
N LYS A 536 16.70 -11.56 25.67
CA LYS A 536 16.21 -11.11 26.99
C LYS A 536 14.71 -11.43 27.18
N SER A 537 13.91 -11.24 26.14
CA SER A 537 12.45 -11.42 26.18
C SER A 537 11.98 -12.89 26.30
N PHE A 538 12.82 -13.85 25.92
CA PHE A 538 12.50 -15.28 25.96
C PHE A 538 13.44 -16.09 26.89
N GLY A 539 14.07 -15.43 27.87
CA GLY A 539 15.06 -16.04 28.77
C GLY A 539 14.52 -17.14 29.71
N THR A 540 13.21 -17.29 29.84
CA THR A 540 12.58 -18.31 30.69
C THR A 540 12.78 -19.73 30.14
N GLN A 541 13.02 -20.71 31.02
CA GLN A 541 13.32 -22.11 30.66
C GLN A 541 12.31 -22.72 29.67
N ASN A 542 11.01 -22.41 29.84
CA ASN A 542 9.92 -22.97 29.04
C ASN A 542 9.83 -22.42 27.60
N LYS A 543 10.60 -21.37 27.26
CA LYS A 543 10.58 -20.74 25.93
C LYS A 543 11.90 -20.84 25.17
N LYS A 544 12.88 -21.58 25.69
CA LYS A 544 14.19 -21.79 25.05
C LYS A 544 14.11 -22.39 23.65
N GLY A 545 13.21 -23.36 23.43
CA GLY A 545 13.00 -23.96 22.11
C GLY A 545 12.48 -22.96 21.08
N LEU A 546 11.56 -22.09 21.47
CA LEU A 546 11.02 -21.03 20.61
C LEU A 546 12.09 -19.96 20.31
N LEU A 547 12.86 -19.54 21.33
CA LEU A 547 13.97 -18.62 21.16
C LEU A 547 14.98 -19.14 20.14
N LYS A 548 15.36 -20.42 20.24
CA LYS A 548 16.27 -21.06 19.29
C LYS A 548 15.73 -20.98 17.85
N LYS A 549 14.48 -21.37 17.63
CA LYS A 549 13.84 -21.29 16.30
C LYS A 549 13.88 -19.87 15.73
N ILE A 550 13.58 -18.85 16.56
CA ILE A 550 13.57 -17.44 16.13
C ILE A 550 14.99 -16.98 15.76
N LEU A 551 15.98 -17.25 16.61
CA LEU A 551 17.38 -16.87 16.35
C LEU A 551 17.94 -17.61 15.12
N ASP A 552 17.63 -18.89 14.94
CA ASP A 552 18.05 -19.67 13.77
C ASP A 552 17.49 -19.08 12.46
N ILE A 553 16.24 -18.57 12.48
CA ILE A 553 15.65 -17.88 11.32
C ILE A 553 16.39 -16.56 11.05
N ILE A 554 16.59 -15.77 12.10
CA ILE A 554 17.26 -14.48 12.02
C ILE A 554 18.68 -14.64 11.47
N GLU A 555 19.49 -15.55 12.03
CA GLU A 555 20.87 -15.77 11.62
C GLU A 555 20.95 -16.30 10.20
N ARG A 556 20.12 -17.27 9.84
CA ARG A 556 20.08 -17.83 8.49
C ARG A 556 19.73 -16.79 7.44
N ARG A 557 18.76 -15.92 7.71
CA ARG A 557 18.36 -14.86 6.79
C ARG A 557 19.40 -13.75 6.73
N TRP A 558 19.95 -13.35 7.87
CA TRP A 558 20.98 -12.32 7.95
C TRP A 558 22.25 -12.74 7.19
N LEU A 559 22.79 -13.92 7.46
CA LEU A 559 24.01 -14.42 6.80
C LEU A 559 23.82 -14.65 5.30
N LYS A 560 22.66 -15.16 4.88
CA LYS A 560 22.43 -15.45 3.45
C LYS A 560 22.11 -14.22 2.61
N GLN A 561 21.62 -13.13 3.21
CA GLN A 561 20.98 -12.04 2.45
C GLN A 561 21.57 -10.66 2.77
N MET A 562 22.11 -10.47 3.97
CA MET A 562 22.56 -9.17 4.48
C MET A 562 24.04 -9.12 4.84
N ASP A 563 24.74 -10.26 4.91
CA ASP A 563 26.17 -10.32 5.19
C ASP A 563 26.98 -10.20 3.89
N HIS A 564 27.09 -8.98 3.38
CA HIS A 564 27.77 -8.67 2.13
C HIS A 564 29.08 -7.91 2.40
N PRO A 565 30.21 -8.22 1.71
CA PRO A 565 31.51 -7.58 1.94
C PRO A 565 31.49 -6.03 1.89
N LEU A 566 30.61 -5.45 1.07
CA LEU A 566 30.40 -4.00 0.98
C LEU A 566 30.01 -3.34 2.31
N TYR A 567 29.26 -4.04 3.17
CA TYR A 567 28.76 -3.46 4.41
C TYR A 567 29.82 -3.35 5.52
N GLY A 568 30.96 -4.01 5.34
CA GLY A 568 32.14 -3.86 6.20
C GLY A 568 33.10 -2.75 5.77
N LEU A 569 32.90 -2.14 4.60
CA LEU A 569 33.89 -1.27 3.95
C LEU A 569 33.45 0.18 3.75
N HIS A 570 32.17 0.52 3.85
CA HIS A 570 31.70 1.88 3.62
C HIS A 570 30.67 2.37 4.66
N SER A 571 31.05 3.40 5.41
CA SER A 571 30.10 4.45 5.81
C SER A 571 29.64 5.12 4.51
N ILE A 572 28.39 4.86 4.11
CA ILE A 572 27.71 5.51 2.97
C ILE A 572 27.08 6.81 3.44
#